data_AF-A0A822HEQ0-F1
#
_entry.id   AF-A0A822HEQ0-F1
#
_cell.length_a   1.000
_cell.length_b   1.000
_cell.length_c   1.000
_cell.angle_alpha   90.00
_cell.angle_beta   90.00
_cell.angle_gamma   90.00
#
_symmetry.space_group_name_H-M   'P 1'
#
loop_
_entity.id
_entity.type
_entity.pdbx_description
1 polymer ?
#
loop_
_entity_poly.entity_id
_entity_poly.type
_entity_poly.pdbx_seq_one_letter_code
_entity_poly.pdbx_strand_id
1 'polypeptide(L)'
;TIQTTLNINRAVSGINLPIRCYKVDGMEVGSCTYTDLCRVLQIMLPTFKADTCPKPMAQYGIDCNCPFNIPAGHLSIVNEKLEIPDAQSSIANFMATGDFTIQLDTQDAVGPYASIIIKFTVKSHKPSG
;
A
#
# COMPACT_ATOMS: atom_id res chain seq x y z
N THR A 1 13.18 0.00 13.06
CA THR A 1 11.77 -0.29 12.78
C THR A 1 11.22 0.85 11.94
N ILE A 2 10.46 0.56 10.90
CA ILE A 2 9.92 1.58 10.00
C ILE A 2 8.50 1.92 10.46
N GLN A 3 8.31 3.15 10.95
CA GLN A 3 7.00 3.67 11.29
C GLN A 3 6.42 4.40 10.07
N THR A 4 5.18 4.09 9.71
CA THR A 4 4.47 4.75 8.61
C THR A 4 3.10 5.22 9.06
N THR A 5 2.82 6.51 8.93
CA THR A 5 1.48 7.07 9.10
C THR A 5 0.80 7.16 7.75
N LEU A 6 -0.36 6.51 7.64
CA LEU A 6 -1.18 6.47 6.44
C LEU A 6 -2.42 7.34 6.65
N ASN A 7 -2.68 8.25 5.71
CA ASN A 7 -3.91 9.04 5.65
C ASN A 7 -4.60 8.83 4.31
N ILE A 8 -5.81 8.30 4.34
CA ILE A 8 -6.62 7.97 3.17
C ILE A 8 -7.87 8.83 3.18
N ASN A 9 -8.05 9.62 2.13
CA ASN A 9 -9.27 10.36 1.87
C ASN A 9 -9.90 9.84 0.59
N ARG A 10 -11.20 9.54 0.64
CA ARG A 10 -12.00 9.11 -0.51
C ARG A 10 -13.01 10.20 -0.84
N ALA A 11 -12.98 10.72 -2.06
CA ALA A 11 -14.01 11.59 -2.57
C ALA A 11 -15.08 10.78 -3.31
N VAL A 12 -16.35 11.02 -2.98
CA VAL A 12 -17.52 10.46 -3.69
C VAL A 12 -18.49 11.59 -3.95
N SER A 13 -18.81 11.84 -5.22
CA SER A 13 -19.75 12.89 -5.62
C SER A 13 -19.42 14.28 -5.04
N GLY A 14 -18.13 14.63 -4.95
CA GLY A 14 -17.65 15.92 -4.43
C GLY A 14 -17.54 16.02 -2.90
N ILE A 15 -17.94 14.98 -2.15
CA ILE A 15 -17.78 14.93 -0.68
C ILE A 15 -16.49 14.17 -0.35
N ASN A 16 -15.61 14.79 0.44
CA ASN A 16 -14.41 14.16 0.98
C ASN A 16 -14.72 13.38 2.27
N LEU A 17 -14.50 12.07 2.20
CA LEU A 17 -14.72 11.14 3.31
C LEU A 17 -13.37 10.59 3.77
N PRO A 18 -12.84 11.04 4.94
CA PRO A 18 -11.65 10.44 5.50
C PRO A 18 -11.96 9.00 5.93
N ILE A 19 -11.18 8.05 5.42
CA ILE A 19 -11.27 6.65 5.85
C ILE A 19 -10.55 6.55 7.18
N ARG A 20 -11.21 6.00 8.20
CA ARG A 20 -10.59 5.89 9.54
C ARG A 20 -9.68 4.67 9.64
N CYS A 21 -8.94 4.58 10.74
CA CYS A 21 -8.33 3.33 11.15
C CYS A 21 -9.40 2.38 11.70
N TYR A 22 -9.42 1.15 11.19
CA TYR A 22 -10.30 0.08 11.64
C TYR A 22 -9.46 -1.09 12.14
N LYS A 23 -9.97 -1.82 13.13
CA LYS A 23 -9.36 -3.07 13.58
C LYS A 23 -10.17 -4.24 13.03
N VAL A 24 -9.58 -5.02 12.13
CA VAL A 24 -10.19 -6.18 11.48
C VAL A 24 -9.29 -7.38 11.74
N ASP A 25 -9.84 -8.45 12.34
CA ASP A 25 -9.11 -9.68 12.66
C ASP A 25 -7.77 -9.46 13.40
N GLY A 26 -7.74 -8.46 14.29
CA GLY A 26 -6.57 -8.11 15.07
C GLY A 26 -5.57 -7.19 14.36
N MET A 27 -5.81 -6.82 13.10
CA MET A 27 -4.98 -5.96 12.28
C MET A 27 -5.59 -4.57 12.11
N GLU A 28 -4.74 -3.53 12.09
CA GLU A 28 -5.15 -2.16 11.77
C GLU A 28 -5.22 -1.95 10.24
N VAL A 29 -6.33 -1.43 9.74
CA VAL A 29 -6.59 -1.22 8.30
C VAL A 29 -7.17 0.17 8.09
N GLY A 30 -6.64 0.93 7.14
CA GLY A 30 -7.11 2.28 6.80
C GLY A 30 -6.11 3.37 7.22
N SER A 31 -6.61 4.53 7.64
CA SER A 31 -5.73 5.64 8.05
C SER A 31 -5.17 5.43 9.45
N CYS A 32 -4.15 4.58 9.56
CA CYS A 32 -3.50 4.16 10.80
C CYS A 32 -2.04 4.61 10.86
N THR A 33 -1.46 4.61 12.06
CA THR A 33 -0.01 4.69 12.24
C THR A 33 0.54 3.30 12.49
N TYR A 34 1.19 2.76 11.45
CA TYR A 34 1.80 1.46 11.46
C TYR A 34 3.20 1.56 12.07
N THR A 35 3.36 1.11 13.31
CA THR A 35 4.65 1.13 14.03
C THR A 35 5.68 0.17 13.45
N ASP A 36 5.20 -0.84 12.73
CA ASP A 36 6.02 -1.81 12.02
C ASP A 36 5.36 -2.16 10.68
N LEU A 37 5.63 -1.33 9.67
CA LEU A 37 5.13 -1.56 8.31
C LEU A 37 5.53 -2.95 7.78
N CYS A 38 6.68 -3.45 8.20
CA CYS A 38 7.18 -4.75 7.78
C CYS A 38 6.29 -5.89 8.26
N ARG A 39 5.82 -5.82 9.51
CA ARG A 39 4.85 -6.79 10.05
C ARG A 39 3.53 -6.75 9.30
N VAL A 40 3.07 -5.57 8.88
CA VAL A 40 1.84 -5.41 8.10
C VAL A 40 1.96 -6.08 6.74
N LEU A 41 3.07 -5.83 6.04
CA LEU A 41 3.32 -6.41 4.72
C LEU A 41 3.43 -7.94 4.76
N GLN A 42 4.07 -8.50 5.79
CA GLN A 42 4.15 -9.97 5.96
C GLN A 42 2.78 -10.64 6.13
N ILE A 43 1.82 -9.95 6.78
CA ILE A 43 0.47 -10.47 7.00
C ILE A 43 -0.38 -10.30 5.73
N MET A 44 -0.33 -9.14 5.10
CA MET A 44 -1.17 -8.81 3.93
C MET A 44 -0.66 -9.46 2.63
N LEU A 45 0.65 -9.62 2.51
CA LEU A 45 1.32 -10.16 1.34
C LEU A 45 2.21 -11.33 1.80
N PRO A 46 1.64 -12.50 2.16
CA PRO A 46 2.41 -13.64 2.66
C PRO A 46 3.39 -14.22 1.64
N THR A 47 3.21 -13.91 0.35
CA THR A 47 4.12 -14.21 -0.76
C THR A 47 5.24 -13.18 -0.93
N PHE A 48 5.31 -12.15 -0.08
CA PHE A 48 6.40 -11.19 -0.05
C PHE A 48 7.52 -11.72 0.87
N LYS A 49 8.14 -12.83 0.45
CA LYS A 49 9.31 -13.44 1.09
C LYS A 49 10.40 -13.64 0.05
N ALA A 50 11.65 -13.86 0.47
CA ALA A 50 12.78 -14.02 -0.46
C ALA A 50 12.56 -15.08 -1.57
N ASP A 51 11.91 -16.19 -1.25
CA ASP A 51 11.61 -17.31 -2.16
C ASP A 51 10.42 -17.05 -3.10
N THR A 52 9.58 -16.08 -2.76
CA THR A 52 8.34 -15.74 -3.48
C THR A 52 8.32 -14.28 -3.96
N CYS A 53 9.46 -13.60 -3.83
CA CYS A 53 9.63 -12.19 -4.17
C CYS A 53 9.19 -11.95 -5.61
N PRO A 54 8.16 -11.12 -5.84
CA PRO A 54 7.68 -10.88 -7.20
C PRO A 54 8.85 -10.47 -8.09
N LYS A 55 8.97 -11.11 -9.27
CA LYS A 55 10.02 -10.82 -10.26
C LYS A 55 10.30 -9.32 -10.43
N PRO A 56 9.28 -8.43 -10.41
CA PRO A 56 9.51 -7.00 -10.51
C PRO A 56 10.40 -6.42 -9.42
N MET A 57 10.32 -6.88 -8.18
CA MET A 57 11.14 -6.33 -7.09
C MET A 57 12.57 -6.84 -7.15
N ALA A 58 12.73 -8.15 -7.39
CA ALA A 58 14.03 -8.81 -7.45
C ALA A 58 14.92 -8.28 -8.60
N GLN A 59 14.34 -8.01 -9.78
CA GLN A 59 15.11 -7.46 -10.92
C GLN A 59 15.65 -6.04 -10.65
N TYR A 60 15.03 -5.32 -9.72
CA TYR A 60 15.44 -3.97 -9.32
C TYR A 60 16.35 -3.96 -8.08
N GLY A 61 16.75 -5.13 -7.58
CA GLY A 61 17.59 -5.26 -6.40
C GLY A 61 16.89 -4.88 -5.09
N ILE A 62 15.56 -4.79 -5.10
CA ILE A 62 14.75 -4.62 -3.88
C ILE A 62 14.52 -6.01 -3.32
N ASP A 63 15.03 -6.26 -2.12
CA ASP A 63 14.70 -7.49 -1.41
C ASP A 63 13.26 -7.45 -0.91
N CYS A 64 12.56 -8.58 -1.00
CA CYS A 64 11.25 -8.73 -0.37
C CYS A 64 11.37 -9.09 1.12
N ASN A 65 12.52 -8.84 1.72
CA ASN A 65 12.75 -8.99 3.15
C ASN A 65 12.75 -7.62 3.79
N CYS A 66 12.21 -7.58 4.99
CA CYS A 66 12.14 -6.37 5.76
C CYS A 66 13.23 -6.39 6.85
N PRO A 67 13.94 -5.26 7.09
CA PRO A 67 13.83 -3.97 6.39
C PRO A 67 14.33 -4.04 4.95
N PHE A 68 13.69 -3.28 4.06
CA PHE A 68 14.05 -3.22 2.64
C PHE A 68 15.46 -2.67 2.46
N ASN A 69 16.32 -3.45 1.82
CA ASN A 69 17.57 -3.00 1.24
C ASN A 69 17.29 -2.39 -0.13
N ILE A 70 17.18 -1.07 -0.17
CA ILE A 70 17.09 -0.32 -1.42
C ILE A 70 18.51 0.12 -1.79
N PRO A 71 19.04 -0.27 -2.96
CA PRO A 71 20.37 0.14 -3.37
C PRO A 71 20.44 1.67 -3.48
N ALA A 72 21.55 2.25 -3.03
CA ALA A 72 21.79 3.68 -3.21
C ALA A 72 21.86 4.01 -4.69
N GLY A 73 21.09 5.00 -5.13
CA GLY A 73 21.05 5.44 -6.53
C GLY A 73 19.63 5.66 -7.02
N HIS A 74 19.50 5.82 -8.34
CA HIS A 74 18.21 6.00 -8.98
C HIS A 74 17.60 4.64 -9.35
N LEU A 75 16.39 4.40 -8.85
CA LEU A 75 15.59 3.27 -9.27
C LEU A 75 14.54 3.73 -10.30
N SER A 76 14.53 3.09 -11.48
CA SER A 76 13.54 3.34 -12.54
C SER A 76 12.69 2.09 -12.77
N ILE A 77 11.41 2.16 -12.40
CA ILE A 77 10.43 1.09 -12.60
C ILE A 77 9.54 1.48 -13.79
N VAL A 78 9.56 0.70 -14.87
CA VAL A 78 8.85 1.04 -16.13
C VAL A 78 8.11 -0.19 -16.67
N ASN A 79 6.90 0.02 -17.18
CA ASN A 79 6.06 -1.02 -17.82
C ASN A 79 5.66 -2.20 -16.92
N GLU A 80 5.66 -2.02 -15.60
CA GLU A 80 5.17 -3.05 -14.68
C GLU A 80 3.65 -3.13 -14.69
N LYS A 81 3.14 -4.37 -14.68
CA LYS A 81 1.72 -4.67 -14.57
C LYS A 81 1.48 -5.42 -13.27
N LEU A 82 0.54 -4.91 -12.48
CA LEU A 82 0.08 -5.56 -11.26
C LEU A 82 -1.35 -6.06 -11.47
N GLU A 83 -1.55 -7.36 -11.31
CA GLU A 83 -2.89 -7.95 -11.26
C GLU A 83 -3.45 -7.78 -9.85
N ILE A 84 -4.58 -7.08 -9.73
CA ILE A 84 -5.23 -6.81 -8.46
C ILE A 84 -6.50 -7.69 -8.39
N PRO A 85 -6.72 -8.43 -7.29
CA PRO A 85 -7.92 -9.25 -7.13
C PRO A 85 -9.19 -8.40 -7.09
N ASP A 86 -10.35 -9.02 -7.38
CA ASP A 86 -11.64 -8.32 -7.32
C ASP A 86 -11.85 -7.73 -5.91
N ALA A 87 -12.11 -6.43 -5.86
CA ALA A 87 -12.33 -5.70 -4.62
C ALA A 87 -13.49 -6.27 -3.78
N GLN A 88 -14.51 -6.87 -4.42
CA GLN A 88 -15.64 -7.52 -3.73
C GLN A 88 -15.22 -8.78 -2.97
N SER A 89 -14.15 -9.45 -3.40
CA SER A 89 -13.61 -10.64 -2.74
C SER A 89 -12.61 -10.32 -1.62
N SER A 90 -12.34 -9.04 -1.36
CA SER A 90 -11.31 -8.58 -0.45
C SER A 90 -11.88 -7.82 0.75
N ILE A 91 -11.11 -7.78 1.84
CA ILE A 91 -11.37 -6.89 2.99
C ILE A 91 -11.32 -5.39 2.61
N ALA A 92 -10.87 -5.07 1.40
CA ALA A 92 -10.72 -3.71 0.87
C ALA A 92 -11.92 -3.24 0.02
N ASN A 93 -13.12 -3.78 0.24
CA ASN A 93 -14.34 -3.37 -0.46
C ASN A 93 -14.62 -1.85 -0.40
N PHE A 94 -14.10 -1.14 0.61
CA PHE A 94 -14.17 0.31 0.72
C PHE A 94 -13.47 1.05 -0.44
N MET A 95 -12.56 0.36 -1.16
CA MET A 95 -11.88 0.86 -2.35
C MET A 95 -12.68 0.68 -3.65
N ALA A 96 -13.89 0.09 -3.60
CA ALA A 96 -14.58 -0.39 -4.81
C ALA A 96 -14.85 0.67 -5.89
N THR A 97 -15.08 1.94 -5.54
CA THR A 97 -15.19 3.04 -6.51
C THR A 97 -14.98 4.41 -5.83
N GLY A 98 -14.22 5.31 -6.43
CA GLY A 98 -14.06 6.69 -5.97
C GLY A 98 -12.71 7.30 -6.32
N ASP A 99 -12.54 8.57 -6.01
CA ASP A 99 -11.25 9.25 -6.10
C ASP A 99 -10.55 9.17 -4.76
N PHE A 100 -9.32 8.67 -4.73
CA PHE A 100 -8.55 8.45 -3.52
C PHE A 100 -7.34 9.37 -3.50
N THR A 101 -7.10 9.99 -2.36
CA THR A 101 -5.82 10.61 -2.00
C THR A 101 -5.26 9.86 -0.82
N ILE A 102 -4.06 9.30 -1.00
CA ILE A 102 -3.30 8.62 0.03
C ILE A 102 -2.06 9.45 0.32
N GLN A 103 -1.85 9.81 1.58
CA GLN A 103 -0.61 10.38 2.07
C GLN A 103 0.07 9.36 2.98
N LEU A 104 1.35 9.09 2.70
CA LEU A 104 2.21 8.20 3.46
C LEU A 104 3.38 9.01 4.00
N ASP A 105 3.52 9.07 5.31
CA ASP A 105 4.65 9.69 5.98
C ASP A 105 5.44 8.59 6.72
N THR A 106 6.72 8.44 6.38
CA THR A 106 7.55 7.34 6.88
C THR A 106 8.80 7.86 7.57
N GLN A 107 9.11 7.25 8.71
CA GLN A 107 10.26 7.57 9.54
C GLN A 107 10.90 6.31 10.15
N ASP A 108 12.17 6.42 10.50
CA ASP A 108 12.91 5.42 11.27
C ASP A 108 13.50 6.02 12.56
N ALA A 109 14.51 5.36 13.15
CA ALA A 109 15.16 5.82 14.38
C ALA A 109 16.01 7.10 14.19
N VAL A 110 16.41 7.43 12.95
CA VAL A 110 17.17 8.64 12.62
C VAL A 110 16.21 9.80 12.37
N GLY A 111 15.07 9.55 11.74
CA GLY A 111 14.02 10.54 11.56
C GLY A 111 13.12 10.28 10.34
N PRO A 112 12.32 11.28 9.94
CA PRO A 112 11.52 11.22 8.71
C PRO A 112 12.41 11.16 7.48
N TYR A 113 12.11 10.24 6.56
CA TYR A 113 12.88 10.09 5.32
C TYR A 113 12.03 10.05 4.05
N ALA A 114 10.71 9.89 4.16
CA ALA A 114 9.81 9.95 3.01
C ALA A 114 8.44 10.52 3.37
N SER A 115 7.89 11.35 2.48
CA SER A 115 6.49 11.77 2.46
C SER A 115 5.98 11.66 1.03
N ILE A 116 4.98 10.80 0.81
CA ILE A 116 4.49 10.44 -0.53
C ILE A 116 2.99 10.69 -0.58
N ILE A 117 2.55 11.41 -1.60
CA ILE A 117 1.12 11.61 -1.88
C ILE A 117 0.77 10.92 -3.19
N ILE A 118 -0.16 9.96 -3.13
CA ILE A 118 -0.67 9.21 -4.26
C ILE A 118 -2.12 9.63 -4.49
N LYS A 119 -2.44 10.03 -5.72
CA LYS A 119 -3.81 10.34 -6.14
C LYS A 119 -4.21 9.42 -7.28
N PHE A 120 -5.32 8.72 -7.13
CA PHE A 120 -5.81 7.80 -8.15
C PHE A 120 -7.32 7.65 -8.06
N THR A 121 -7.93 7.18 -9.14
CA THR A 121 -9.37 6.90 -9.22
C THR A 121 -9.56 5.40 -9.39
N VAL A 122 -10.42 4.80 -8.57
CA VAL A 122 -10.88 3.42 -8.77
C VAL A 122 -12.26 3.46 -9.41
N LYS A 123 -12.42 2.72 -10.50
CA LYS A 123 -13.72 2.53 -11.16
C LYS A 123 -14.08 1.06 -11.10
N SER A 124 -15.31 0.74 -10.71
CA SER A 124 -15.79 -0.63 -10.79
C SER A 124 -15.83 -1.07 -12.26
N HIS A 125 -15.24 -2.24 -12.52
CA HIS A 125 -15.40 -2.92 -13.79
C HIS A 125 -16.67 -3.75 -13.72
N LYS A 126 -17.71 -3.40 -14.49
CA LYS A 126 -18.83 -4.31 -14.73
C LYS A 126 -18.40 -5.26 -15.84
N PRO A 127 -18.39 -6.59 -15.64
CA PRO A 127 -18.21 -7.50 -16.76
C PRO A 127 -19.37 -7.26 -17.74
N SER A 128 -19.04 -6.98 -19.00
CA SER A 128 -19.99 -7.06 -20.10
C SER A 128 -20.50 -8.50 -20.13
N GLY A 129 -21.81 -8.67 -19.93
CA GLY A 129 -22.49 -9.97 -19.93
C GLY A 129 -22.39 -10.70 -21.25
#